data_AF-A0A368NIB5-F1
#
_entry.id   AF-A0A368NIB5-F1
#
_cell.length_a   1.000
_cell.length_b   1.000
_cell.length_c   1.000
_cell.angle_alpha   90.00
_cell.angle_beta   90.00
_cell.angle_gamma   90.00
#
_symmetry.space_group_name_H-M   'P 1'
#
loop_
_entity.id
_entity.type
_entity.pdbx_description
1 polymer ?
#
loop_
_entity_poly.entity_id
_entity_poly.type
_entity_poly.pdbx_seq_one_letter_code
_entity_poly.pdbx_strand_id
1 'polypeptide(L)'
;MLCFCAVAKAAPMVDLSIDGNTWNQPFVLENLSTEGELITSVSIDLSALDLVFDVQGWPAKIEFLDDGIGSYKAYQKSSGEVLDGSNDVLELSFDDYVSESFSWIVDVDFVDPALEFVSVYGNDLLNGIVTVSFDSGETLIDTFKLVDGNDDAVSLSVPAPAPLALLAVTLIAGGVLRRKS
;
A
#
# COMPACT_ATOMS: atom_id res chain seq x y z
N MET A 1 13.64 42.24 2.30
CA MET A 1 13.98 40.96 1.67
C MET A 1 13.32 39.88 2.52
N LEU A 2 12.13 39.43 2.13
CA LEU A 2 11.44 38.33 2.82
C LEU A 2 12.02 37.03 2.28
N CYS A 3 12.76 36.32 3.11
CA CYS A 3 13.22 34.97 2.82
C CYS A 3 12.05 34.04 3.15
N PHE A 4 11.34 33.56 2.13
CA PHE A 4 10.39 32.47 2.29
C PHE A 4 11.21 31.18 2.40
N CYS A 5 11.50 30.74 3.62
CA CYS A 5 11.88 29.34 3.84
C CYS A 5 10.60 28.54 3.66
N ALA A 6 10.46 27.84 2.54
CA ALA A 6 9.51 26.74 2.46
C ALA A 6 9.98 25.70 3.48
N VAL A 7 9.16 25.41 4.48
CA VAL A 7 9.36 24.23 5.32
C VAL A 7 9.17 23.05 4.38
N ALA A 8 10.18 22.19 4.25
CA ALA A 8 10.02 20.93 3.54
C ALA A 8 8.91 20.17 4.26
N LYS A 9 7.80 19.97 3.56
CA LYS A 9 6.72 19.12 4.05
C LYS A 9 7.16 17.68 3.77
N ALA A 10 7.03 16.81 4.77
CA ALA A 10 7.23 15.39 4.59
C ALA A 10 6.40 14.89 3.38
N ALA A 11 7.02 14.05 2.55
CA ALA A 11 6.39 13.52 1.36
C ALA A 11 6.12 12.03 1.59
N PRO A 12 4.85 11.62 1.75
CA PRO A 12 4.49 10.22 1.86
C PRO A 12 4.88 9.45 0.61
N MET A 13 5.57 8.33 0.82
CA MET A 13 5.97 7.40 -0.23
C MET A 13 5.95 5.98 0.34
N VAL A 14 5.50 5.04 -0.47
CA VAL A 14 5.36 3.65 -0.04
C VAL A 14 5.55 2.72 -1.21
N ASP A 15 6.23 1.61 -0.93
CA ASP A 15 6.22 0.42 -1.76
C ASP A 15 5.57 -0.73 -0.96
N LEU A 16 4.72 -1.51 -1.62
CA LEU A 16 4.15 -2.75 -1.07
C LEU A 16 4.23 -3.83 -2.14
N SER A 17 4.84 -4.97 -1.83
CA SER A 17 4.99 -6.07 -2.78
C SER A 17 4.74 -7.44 -2.19
N ILE A 18 4.38 -8.39 -3.04
CA ILE A 18 4.49 -9.82 -2.77
C ILE A 18 5.01 -10.51 -4.05
N ASP A 19 5.91 -11.47 -3.85
CA ASP A 19 6.58 -12.22 -4.91
C ASP A 19 6.39 -13.71 -4.64
N GLY A 20 5.54 -14.37 -5.42
CA GLY A 20 5.18 -15.77 -5.25
C GLY A 20 3.91 -16.03 -4.46
N ASN A 21 3.85 -17.20 -3.83
CA ASN A 21 2.65 -17.76 -3.18
C ASN A 21 2.34 -17.09 -1.84
N THR A 22 1.10 -16.62 -1.65
CA THR A 22 0.59 -15.95 -0.44
C THR A 22 0.73 -16.78 0.84
N TRP A 23 0.67 -18.11 0.75
CA TRP A 23 0.81 -19.02 1.89
C TRP A 23 2.19 -18.95 2.57
N ASN A 24 3.26 -18.67 1.82
CA ASN A 24 4.62 -18.79 2.35
C ASN A 24 5.57 -17.63 1.98
N GLN A 25 5.17 -16.75 1.07
CA GLN A 25 5.93 -15.55 0.74
C GLN A 25 5.36 -14.33 1.47
N PRO A 26 6.22 -13.43 1.95
CA PRO A 26 5.77 -12.26 2.66
C PRO A 26 5.22 -11.18 1.72
N PHE A 27 4.19 -10.50 2.19
CA PHE A 27 3.96 -9.11 1.84
C PHE A 27 5.03 -8.26 2.53
N VAL A 28 5.66 -7.37 1.77
CA VAL A 28 6.72 -6.47 2.24
C VAL A 28 6.28 -5.04 2.00
N LEU A 29 6.07 -4.30 3.08
CA LEU A 29 5.76 -2.87 3.09
C LEU A 29 7.04 -2.09 3.39
N GLU A 30 7.40 -1.15 2.52
CA GLU A 30 8.53 -0.24 2.69
C GLU A 30 8.04 1.20 2.79
N ASN A 31 8.42 1.88 3.87
CA ASN A 31 8.22 3.31 4.04
C ASN A 31 9.38 4.05 3.36
N LEU A 32 9.10 4.67 2.22
CA LEU A 32 10.08 5.42 1.43
C LEU A 32 9.98 6.94 1.69
N SER A 33 9.19 7.34 2.68
CA SER A 33 8.85 8.73 2.94
C SER A 33 10.04 9.54 3.43
N THR A 34 9.95 10.85 3.31
CA THR A 34 10.99 11.78 3.75
C THR A 34 10.63 12.46 5.07
N GLU A 35 11.64 13.08 5.71
CA GLU A 35 11.45 13.90 6.92
C GLU A 35 10.85 13.15 8.13
N GLY A 36 11.01 11.82 8.19
CA GLY A 36 10.60 11.00 9.33
C GLY A 36 9.11 10.69 9.41
N GLU A 37 8.36 10.87 8.31
CA GLU A 37 6.97 10.43 8.17
C GLU A 37 6.85 8.91 8.41
N LEU A 38 5.82 8.50 9.14
CA LEU A 38 5.62 7.10 9.55
C LEU A 38 4.31 6.54 9.01
N ILE A 39 4.30 5.26 8.64
CA ILE A 39 3.06 4.57 8.25
C ILE A 39 2.34 4.08 9.50
N THR A 40 1.05 4.39 9.60
CA THR A 40 0.20 4.06 10.76
C THR A 40 -0.72 2.87 10.50
N SER A 41 -1.15 2.70 9.25
CA SER A 41 -1.98 1.56 8.84
C SER A 41 -1.87 1.26 7.36
N VAL A 42 -2.15 0.01 7.00
CA VAL A 42 -2.36 -0.45 5.63
C VAL A 42 -3.66 -1.23 5.53
N SER A 43 -4.39 -1.06 4.43
CA SER A 43 -5.56 -1.85 4.09
C SER A 43 -5.45 -2.39 2.68
N ILE A 44 -5.77 -3.66 2.50
CA ILE A 44 -5.85 -4.33 1.21
C ILE A 44 -7.29 -4.78 1.00
N ASP A 45 -7.88 -4.38 -0.12
CA ASP A 45 -9.24 -4.68 -0.53
C ASP A 45 -9.22 -5.48 -1.84
N LEU A 46 -9.65 -6.74 -1.73
CA LEU A 46 -9.76 -7.73 -2.79
C LEU A 46 -11.23 -8.00 -3.17
N SER A 47 -12.18 -7.21 -2.68
CA SER A 47 -13.63 -7.43 -2.87
C SER A 47 -14.09 -7.42 -4.32
N ALA A 48 -13.24 -6.97 -5.24
CA ALA A 48 -13.48 -6.97 -6.69
C ALA A 48 -12.80 -8.14 -7.44
N LEU A 49 -12.08 -9.04 -6.74
CA LEU A 49 -11.21 -10.04 -7.35
C LEU A 49 -11.64 -11.50 -7.12
N ASP A 50 -12.78 -11.75 -6.47
CA ASP A 50 -13.19 -13.11 -6.05
C ASP A 50 -12.11 -13.83 -5.21
N LEU A 51 -11.38 -13.05 -4.39
CA LEU A 51 -10.34 -13.50 -3.49
C LEU A 51 -10.66 -13.09 -2.05
N VAL A 52 -10.23 -13.89 -1.10
CA VAL A 52 -10.46 -13.67 0.33
C VAL A 52 -9.24 -14.04 1.17
N PHE A 53 -9.06 -13.35 2.29
CA PHE A 53 -8.03 -13.61 3.27
C PHE A 53 -8.45 -14.73 4.22
N ASP A 54 -7.78 -15.88 4.15
CA ASP A 54 -8.00 -16.98 5.10
C ASP A 54 -7.20 -16.77 6.39
N VAL A 55 -7.73 -15.90 7.25
CA VAL A 55 -7.16 -15.55 8.56
C VAL A 55 -7.84 -16.23 9.74
N GLN A 56 -8.92 -16.96 9.51
CA GLN A 56 -9.72 -17.62 10.54
C GLN A 56 -10.22 -18.96 10.03
N GLY A 57 -10.04 -20.03 10.81
CA GLY A 57 -10.44 -21.37 10.40
C GLY A 57 -9.27 -22.35 10.46
N TRP A 58 -9.43 -23.52 9.84
CA TRP A 58 -8.35 -24.48 9.68
C TRP A 58 -8.39 -25.10 8.28
N PRO A 59 -7.34 -24.90 7.44
CA PRO A 59 -6.04 -24.29 7.76
C PRO A 59 -5.94 -22.77 7.41
N ALA A 60 -6.13 -21.87 8.37
CA ALA A 60 -5.93 -20.43 8.15
C ALA A 60 -4.50 -19.94 8.47
N LYS A 61 -4.07 -18.82 7.87
CA LYS A 61 -2.75 -18.23 8.14
C LYS A 61 -2.72 -16.70 8.17
N ILE A 62 -2.19 -16.18 9.27
CA ILE A 62 -1.60 -14.85 9.37
C ILE A 62 -0.38 -14.89 10.30
N GLU A 63 0.75 -14.39 9.84
CA GLU A 63 2.02 -14.43 10.56
C GLU A 63 2.77 -13.11 10.34
N PHE A 64 3.11 -12.43 11.42
CA PHE A 64 3.91 -11.21 11.38
C PHE A 64 5.38 -11.57 11.55
N LEU A 65 6.21 -11.12 10.61
CA LEU A 65 7.64 -11.44 10.60
C LEU A 65 8.48 -10.39 11.34
N ASP A 66 7.91 -9.21 11.52
CA ASP A 66 8.49 -8.10 12.27
C ASP A 66 7.68 -7.81 13.54
N ASP A 67 8.35 -7.31 14.58
CA ASP A 67 7.71 -6.77 15.78
C ASP A 67 7.09 -5.39 15.43
N GLY A 68 5.92 -5.05 16.00
CA GLY A 68 5.36 -3.68 15.87
C GLY A 68 3.88 -3.56 15.48
N ILE A 69 3.13 -4.66 15.36
CA ILE A 69 1.68 -4.59 15.13
C ILE A 69 0.90 -4.33 16.41
N GLY A 70 -0.03 -3.37 16.33
CA GLY A 70 -1.04 -3.14 17.34
C GLY A 70 -2.29 -3.99 17.17
N SER A 71 -2.76 -4.17 15.94
CA SER A 71 -3.86 -5.10 15.63
C SER A 71 -4.03 -5.35 14.13
N TYR A 72 -4.77 -6.41 13.78
CA TYR A 72 -5.36 -6.58 12.46
C TYR A 72 -6.87 -6.75 12.54
N LYS A 73 -7.57 -6.43 11.45
CA LYS A 73 -8.99 -6.73 11.24
C LYS A 73 -9.16 -7.29 9.84
N ALA A 74 -9.96 -8.33 9.72
CA ALA A 74 -10.40 -8.84 8.43
C ALA A 74 -11.92 -8.88 8.43
N TYR A 75 -12.53 -8.45 7.32
CA TYR A 75 -13.98 -8.42 7.17
C TYR A 75 -14.39 -8.54 5.71
N GLN A 76 -15.65 -8.89 5.48
CA GLN A 76 -16.25 -8.93 4.17
C GLN A 76 -16.89 -7.58 3.82
N LYS A 77 -16.50 -7.01 2.69
CA LYS A 77 -17.05 -5.82 2.06
C LYS A 77 -17.98 -6.18 0.89
N SER A 78 -17.68 -7.25 0.14
CA SER A 78 -18.55 -7.76 -0.91
C SER A 78 -19.90 -8.22 -0.36
N SER A 79 -20.95 -8.07 -1.18
CA SER A 79 -22.27 -8.62 -0.87
C SER A 79 -22.38 -10.03 -1.45
N GLY A 80 -21.98 -11.06 -0.68
CA GLY A 80 -22.00 -12.46 -1.09
C GLY A 80 -22.39 -13.40 0.04
N GLU A 81 -22.42 -14.71 -0.23
CA GLU A 81 -22.49 -15.70 0.86
C GLU A 81 -21.22 -15.63 1.70
N VAL A 82 -21.38 -15.77 3.01
CA VAL A 82 -20.27 -15.85 3.97
C VAL A 82 -19.83 -17.33 4.03
N LEU A 83 -18.81 -17.68 3.25
CA LEU A 83 -18.00 -18.89 3.44
C LEU A 83 -16.98 -18.67 4.58
N ASP A 84 -16.43 -19.75 5.14
CA ASP A 84 -15.25 -19.63 6.02
C ASP A 84 -14.13 -18.89 5.27
N GLY A 85 -13.41 -18.00 5.96
CA GLY A 85 -12.42 -17.16 5.29
C GLY A 85 -12.95 -16.03 4.39
N SER A 86 -14.25 -15.69 4.34
CA SER A 86 -14.84 -14.66 3.43
C SER A 86 -14.40 -13.20 3.62
N ASN A 87 -13.28 -12.94 4.27
CA ASN A 87 -12.80 -11.59 4.49
C ASN A 87 -12.07 -11.11 3.23
N ASP A 88 -12.69 -10.28 2.41
CA ASP A 88 -12.08 -9.71 1.22
C ASP A 88 -11.37 -8.37 1.49
N VAL A 89 -11.41 -7.90 2.74
CA VAL A 89 -10.62 -6.75 3.22
C VAL A 89 -9.79 -7.15 4.43
N LEU A 90 -8.50 -6.80 4.41
CA LEU A 90 -7.57 -6.86 5.52
C LEU A 90 -7.10 -5.45 5.89
N GLU A 91 -7.12 -5.12 7.17
CA GLU A 91 -6.58 -3.88 7.74
C GLU A 91 -5.55 -4.22 8.81
N LEU A 92 -4.35 -3.63 8.71
CA LEU A 92 -3.29 -3.70 9.71
C LEU A 92 -3.09 -2.32 10.33
N SER A 93 -2.94 -2.26 11.66
CA SER A 93 -2.59 -1.06 12.40
C SER A 93 -1.36 -1.31 13.26
N PHE A 94 -0.41 -0.38 13.22
CA PHE A 94 0.90 -0.52 13.85
C PHE A 94 0.94 0.28 15.16
N ASP A 95 1.44 -0.34 16.24
CA ASP A 95 1.58 0.35 17.53
C ASP A 95 2.78 1.29 17.52
N ASP A 96 3.90 0.84 16.94
CA ASP A 96 5.16 1.59 16.89
C ASP A 96 5.33 2.40 15.58
N TYR A 97 4.34 2.34 14.68
CA TYR A 97 4.35 2.88 13.32
C TYR A 97 5.56 2.40 12.48
N VAL A 98 5.39 2.27 11.16
CA VAL A 98 6.46 1.73 10.30
C VAL A 98 7.35 2.87 9.80
N SER A 99 8.63 2.85 10.19
CA SER A 99 9.64 3.83 9.78
C SER A 99 10.50 3.40 8.59
N GLU A 100 10.77 2.10 8.45
CA GLU A 100 11.59 1.55 7.37
C GLU A 100 10.82 0.47 6.60
N SER A 101 10.59 -0.69 7.22
CA SER A 101 9.87 -1.80 6.59
C SER A 101 9.03 -2.60 7.58
N PHE A 102 8.02 -3.29 7.08
CA PHE A 102 7.24 -4.27 7.83
C PHE A 102 6.77 -5.40 6.92
N SER A 103 6.86 -6.64 7.40
CA SER A 103 6.56 -7.83 6.61
C SER A 103 5.61 -8.79 7.33
N TRP A 104 4.71 -9.38 6.57
CA TRP A 104 3.77 -10.38 7.06
C TRP A 104 3.45 -11.42 6.00
N ILE A 105 3.05 -12.61 6.44
CA ILE A 105 2.50 -13.65 5.59
C ILE A 105 1.01 -13.74 5.93
N VAL A 106 0.17 -13.78 4.91
CA VAL A 106 -1.28 -14.01 5.06
C VAL A 106 -1.74 -14.87 3.91
N ASP A 107 -2.54 -15.89 4.23
CA ASP A 107 -3.12 -16.72 3.19
C ASP A 107 -4.24 -16.00 2.46
N VAL A 108 -4.31 -16.24 1.16
CA VAL A 108 -5.37 -15.73 0.29
C VAL A 108 -5.86 -16.90 -0.52
N ASP A 109 -7.17 -17.07 -0.56
CA ASP A 109 -7.86 -18.11 -1.30
C ASP A 109 -8.81 -17.52 -2.34
N PHE A 110 -9.15 -18.34 -3.33
CA PHE A 110 -10.28 -18.06 -4.21
C PHE A 110 -11.60 -18.28 -3.47
N VAL A 111 -12.56 -17.40 -3.72
CA VAL A 111 -13.94 -17.56 -3.20
C VAL A 111 -14.62 -18.82 -3.75
N ASP A 112 -14.23 -19.29 -4.94
CA ASP A 112 -14.80 -20.49 -5.55
C ASP A 112 -14.43 -21.74 -4.75
N PRO A 113 -15.40 -22.45 -4.13
CA PRO A 113 -15.13 -23.66 -3.36
C PRO A 113 -14.55 -24.81 -4.21
N ALA A 114 -14.64 -24.73 -5.54
CA ALA A 114 -13.95 -25.68 -6.42
C ALA A 114 -12.42 -25.48 -6.45
N LEU A 115 -11.91 -24.37 -5.90
CA LEU A 115 -10.50 -23.96 -5.93
C LEU A 115 -9.82 -23.99 -4.55
N GLU A 116 -10.39 -24.66 -3.54
CA GLU A 116 -9.91 -24.74 -2.14
C GLU A 116 -8.43 -25.18 -1.97
N PHE A 117 -7.82 -25.83 -2.97
CA PHE A 117 -6.42 -26.27 -2.92
C PHE A 117 -5.53 -25.61 -3.98
N VAL A 118 -6.02 -24.55 -4.61
CA VAL A 118 -5.28 -23.79 -5.61
C VAL A 118 -4.55 -22.65 -4.91
N SER A 119 -3.24 -22.63 -5.05
CA SER A 119 -2.43 -21.54 -4.51
C SER A 119 -2.74 -20.23 -5.21
N VAL A 120 -2.89 -19.17 -4.42
CA VAL A 120 -2.92 -17.80 -4.90
C VAL A 120 -1.50 -17.25 -4.91
N TYR A 121 -1.14 -16.60 -6.00
CA TYR A 121 0.14 -15.97 -6.21
C TYR A 121 -0.01 -14.45 -6.28
N GLY A 122 1.09 -13.71 -6.16
CA GLY A 122 1.08 -12.25 -6.22
C GLY A 122 0.35 -11.72 -7.47
N ASN A 123 0.58 -12.31 -8.64
CA ASN A 123 -0.08 -11.91 -9.89
C ASN A 123 -1.62 -12.06 -9.88
N ASP A 124 -2.17 -12.93 -9.03
CA ASP A 124 -3.62 -13.07 -8.87
C ASP A 124 -4.23 -11.88 -8.12
N LEU A 125 -3.42 -11.12 -7.36
CA LEU A 125 -3.85 -9.93 -6.62
C LEU A 125 -3.89 -8.66 -7.49
N LEU A 126 -3.61 -8.77 -8.79
CA LEU A 126 -3.58 -7.65 -9.73
C LEU A 126 -4.89 -6.83 -9.66
N ASN A 127 -4.77 -5.51 -9.58
CA ASN A 127 -5.85 -4.55 -9.38
C ASN A 127 -6.49 -4.54 -7.99
N GLY A 128 -5.99 -5.32 -7.03
CA GLY A 128 -6.40 -5.21 -5.62
C GLY A 128 -6.07 -3.81 -5.11
N ILE A 129 -7.00 -3.20 -4.36
CA ILE A 129 -6.86 -1.82 -3.90
C ILE A 129 -6.06 -1.81 -2.61
N VAL A 130 -5.04 -0.96 -2.53
CA VAL A 130 -4.24 -0.76 -1.33
C VAL A 130 -4.42 0.68 -0.85
N THR A 131 -4.69 0.83 0.44
CA THR A 131 -4.76 2.13 1.14
C THR A 131 -3.70 2.16 2.24
N VAL A 132 -2.85 3.18 2.24
CA VAL A 132 -1.79 3.38 3.25
C VAL A 132 -1.96 4.74 3.91
N SER A 133 -2.02 4.78 5.24
CA SER A 133 -2.21 6.01 6.01
C SER A 133 -0.97 6.36 6.82
N PHE A 134 -0.65 7.65 6.88
CA PHE A 134 0.56 8.16 7.51
C PHE A 134 0.26 9.03 8.74
N ASP A 135 1.26 9.24 9.58
CA ASP A 135 1.12 9.97 10.84
C ASP A 135 0.85 11.48 10.66
N SER A 136 1.17 12.05 9.49
CA SER A 136 0.70 13.40 9.12
C SER A 136 -0.82 13.50 8.88
N GLY A 137 -1.51 12.36 8.78
CA GLY A 137 -2.91 12.25 8.39
C GLY A 137 -3.13 12.15 6.87
N GLU A 138 -2.06 12.08 6.06
CA GLU A 138 -2.16 11.78 4.63
C GLU A 138 -2.50 10.30 4.38
N THR A 139 -3.08 10.03 3.21
CA THR A 139 -3.42 8.68 2.78
C THR A 139 -3.15 8.52 1.30
N LEU A 140 -2.48 7.43 0.95
CA LEU A 140 -2.21 7.03 -0.43
C LEU A 140 -3.11 5.85 -0.78
N ILE A 141 -3.69 5.89 -1.97
CA ILE A 141 -4.56 4.85 -2.51
C ILE A 141 -4.12 4.57 -3.94
N ASP A 142 -3.78 3.32 -4.24
CA ASP A 142 -3.49 2.83 -5.59
C ASP A 142 -3.78 1.32 -5.63
N THR A 143 -3.52 0.66 -6.75
CA THR A 143 -3.76 -0.77 -6.94
C THR A 143 -2.46 -1.55 -7.17
N PHE A 144 -2.45 -2.83 -6.82
CA PHE A 144 -1.39 -3.74 -7.24
C PHE A 144 -1.23 -3.78 -8.77
N LYS A 145 0.03 -3.80 -9.21
CA LYS A 145 0.48 -3.87 -10.61
C LYS A 145 1.45 -5.04 -10.77
N LEU A 146 1.46 -5.64 -11.96
CA LEU A 146 2.43 -6.69 -12.28
C LEU A 146 3.87 -6.16 -12.21
N VAL A 147 4.79 -7.04 -11.79
CA VAL A 147 6.23 -6.77 -11.82
C VAL A 147 6.81 -7.25 -13.15
N ASP A 148 7.39 -6.34 -13.93
CA ASP A 148 7.95 -6.69 -15.24
C ASP A 148 9.04 -7.77 -15.12
N GLY A 149 8.83 -8.89 -15.82
CA GLY A 149 9.77 -10.01 -15.82
C GLY A 149 9.64 -10.95 -14.60
N ASN A 150 8.64 -10.74 -13.73
CA ASN A 150 8.29 -11.65 -12.66
C ASN A 150 6.79 -12.00 -12.73
N ASP A 151 6.47 -13.25 -13.07
CA ASP A 151 5.12 -13.68 -13.45
C ASP A 151 4.21 -14.07 -12.28
N ASP A 152 4.75 -14.21 -11.07
CA ASP A 152 4.01 -14.52 -9.85
C ASP A 152 4.05 -13.39 -8.80
N ALA A 153 4.45 -12.17 -9.21
CA ALA A 153 4.62 -11.03 -8.33
C ALA A 153 3.73 -9.84 -8.69
N VAL A 154 3.34 -9.09 -7.66
CA VAL A 154 2.75 -7.75 -7.77
C VAL A 154 3.42 -6.76 -6.85
N SER A 155 3.33 -5.50 -7.24
CA SER A 155 3.78 -4.38 -6.43
C SER A 155 2.84 -3.19 -6.56
N LEU A 156 2.85 -2.35 -5.55
CA LEU A 156 2.33 -1.01 -5.52
C LEU A 156 3.50 -0.10 -5.19
N SER A 157 3.69 0.97 -5.96
CA SER A 157 4.70 1.99 -5.67
C SER A 157 4.09 3.36 -5.90
N VAL A 158 4.03 4.16 -4.83
CA VAL A 158 3.51 5.53 -4.87
C VAL A 158 4.65 6.50 -4.57
N PRO A 159 5.21 7.16 -5.60
CA PRO A 159 6.35 8.06 -5.43
C PRO A 159 5.92 9.40 -4.83
N ALA A 160 6.90 10.18 -4.36
CA ALA A 160 6.65 11.52 -3.83
C ALA A 160 5.89 12.37 -4.87
N PRO A 161 4.91 13.19 -4.43
CA PRO A 161 4.28 14.16 -5.31
C PRO A 161 5.35 15.07 -5.91
N ALA A 162 5.48 15.07 -7.25
CA ALA A 162 6.45 15.93 -7.91
C ALA A 162 6.14 17.40 -7.54
N PRO A 163 7.09 18.17 -6.94
CA PRO A 163 6.86 19.57 -6.71
C PRO A 163 6.76 20.24 -8.08
N LEU A 164 5.53 20.60 -8.47
CA LEU A 164 5.27 21.42 -9.65
C LEU A 164 6.22 22.62 -9.60
N ALA A 165 7.15 22.66 -10.54
CA ALA A 165 8.13 23.71 -10.75
C ALA A 165 7.46 25.03 -11.21
N LEU A 166 6.49 25.52 -10.44
CA LEU A 166 5.81 26.79 -10.59
C LEU A 166 6.71 27.98 -10.17
N LEU A 167 8.03 27.77 -10.12
CA LEU A 167 9.02 28.83 -10.00
C LEU A 167 9.52 29.31 -11.39
N ALA A 168 9.25 28.56 -12.47
CA ALA A 168 9.75 28.91 -13.80
C ALA A 168 8.93 29.99 -14.54
N VAL A 169 7.66 30.22 -14.17
CA VAL A 169 6.80 31.20 -14.87
C VAL A 169 6.85 32.60 -14.24
N THR A 170 7.13 32.71 -12.93
CA THR A 170 7.17 34.03 -12.25
C THR A 170 8.45 34.82 -12.53
N LEU A 171 9.55 34.18 -12.92
CA LEU A 171 10.81 34.87 -13.27
C LEU A 171 10.86 35.39 -14.72
N ILE A 172 10.06 34.83 -15.65
CA ILE A 172 10.03 35.32 -17.04
C ILE A 172 9.08 36.53 -17.18
N ALA A 173 8.01 36.61 -16.38
CA ALA A 173 7.11 37.77 -16.39
C ALA A 173 7.70 39.02 -15.72
N GLY A 174 8.66 38.87 -14.79
CA GLY A 174 9.33 40.00 -14.14
C GLY A 174 10.44 40.66 -14.97
N GLY A 175 10.95 40.00 -16.02
CA GLY A 175 12.11 40.44 -16.79
C GLY A 175 11.82 41.42 -17.93
N VAL A 176 10.57 41.63 -18.33
CA VAL A 176 10.24 42.50 -19.49
C VAL A 176 9.95 43.97 -19.09
N LEU A 177 9.88 44.28 -17.80
CA LEU A 177 9.75 45.65 -17.30
C LEU A 177 11.10 46.25 -16.89
N ARG A 178 11.99 46.53 -17.86
CA ARG A 178 12.92 47.68 -17.84
C ARG A 178 13.85 47.70 -19.06
N ARG A 179 13.48 48.51 -20.05
CA ARG A 179 14.48 49.36 -20.72
C ARG A 179 13.91 50.77 -20.90
N LYS A 180 14.47 51.68 -20.12
CA LYS A 180 14.58 53.13 -20.39
C LYS A 180 15.29 53.31 -21.75
N SER A 181 15.12 54.37 -22.53
CA SER A 181 15.06 55.80 -22.25
C SER A 181 14.59 56.53 -23.51
#